data_AF-A0A1D2R2K8-F1
#
_entry.id   AF-A0A1D2R2K8-F1
#
_cell.length_a   1.000
_cell.length_b   1.000
_cell.length_c   1.000
_cell.angle_alpha   90.00
_cell.angle_beta   90.00
_cell.angle_gamma   90.00
#
_symmetry.space_group_name_H-M   'P 1'
#
loop_
_entity.id
_entity.type
_entity.pdbx_description
1 polymer ?
#
loop_
_entity_poly.entity_id
_entity_poly.type
_entity_poly.pdbx_seq_one_letter_code
_entity_poly.pdbx_strand_id
1 'polypeptide(L)'
;MKLKMDVIYPKKEMESLIKLKLYRDEHSLIKDAFRALLELKPSLKIEYAVDLYKNKEVSLWSAAEKAGLSLEEFKEILASRGVKIEVSSSREESDKRLERVFNE
;
A
#
# COMPACT_ATOMS: atom_id res chain seq x y z
N MET A 1 -13.88 -13.13 -8.55
CA MET A 1 -13.13 -13.67 -9.70
C MET A 1 -11.82 -14.24 -9.17
N LYS A 2 -11.65 -15.56 -9.05
CA LYS A 2 -10.35 -16.15 -8.69
C LYS A 2 -9.47 -16.05 -9.92
N LEU A 3 -8.49 -15.14 -9.92
CA LEU A 3 -7.42 -15.16 -10.92
C LEU A 3 -6.70 -16.51 -10.79
N LYS A 4 -7.00 -17.45 -11.68
CA LYS A 4 -6.10 -18.56 -11.96
C LYS A 4 -4.92 -17.97 -12.70
N MET A 5 -3.97 -17.50 -11.92
CA MET A 5 -2.71 -17.00 -12.44
C MET A 5 -1.85 -18.25 -12.58
N ASP A 6 -1.84 -18.85 -13.76
CA ASP A 6 -0.81 -19.82 -14.17
C ASP A 6 0.51 -19.06 -14.29
N VAL A 7 1.05 -18.65 -13.15
CA VAL A 7 2.27 -17.88 -13.12
C VAL A 7 3.42 -18.86 -13.34
N ILE A 8 4.15 -18.61 -14.41
CA ILE A 8 5.39 -19.28 -14.73
C ILE A 8 6.46 -18.73 -13.75
N TYR A 9 6.41 -19.17 -12.50
CA TYR A 9 7.48 -18.90 -11.53
C TYR A 9 8.64 -19.90 -11.73
N PRO A 10 9.88 -19.54 -11.34
CA PRO A 10 11.03 -20.44 -11.35
C PRO A 10 10.86 -21.56 -10.30
N LYS A 11 10.03 -22.55 -10.65
CA LYS A 11 9.51 -23.58 -9.73
C LYS A 11 10.63 -24.42 -9.12
N LYS A 12 11.62 -24.82 -9.92
CA LYS A 12 12.75 -25.65 -9.44
C LYS A 12 13.61 -24.89 -8.42
N GLU A 13 13.84 -23.62 -8.67
CA GLU A 13 14.64 -22.74 -7.82
C GLU A 13 13.93 -22.52 -6.48
N MET A 14 12.63 -22.21 -6.51
CA MET A 14 11.81 -22.07 -5.30
C MET A 14 11.73 -23.37 -4.49
N GLU A 15 11.49 -24.51 -5.16
CA GLU A 15 11.48 -25.83 -4.52
C GLU A 15 12.83 -26.15 -3.87
N SER A 16 13.94 -25.77 -4.50
CA SER A 16 15.28 -25.94 -3.95
C SER A 16 15.46 -25.13 -2.66
N LEU A 17 15.05 -23.86 -2.63
CA LEU A 17 15.13 -22.99 -1.45
C LEU A 17 14.28 -23.52 -0.29
N ILE A 18 13.09 -24.05 -0.56
CA ILE A 18 12.21 -24.67 0.44
C ILE A 18 12.81 -26.00 0.94
N LYS A 19 13.33 -26.84 0.03
CA LYS A 19 13.99 -28.11 0.37
C LYS A 19 15.21 -27.89 1.26
N LEU A 20 15.97 -26.82 1.02
CA LEU A 20 17.09 -26.38 1.85
C LEU A 20 16.64 -25.76 3.20
N LYS A 21 15.33 -25.69 3.47
CA LYS A 21 14.71 -25.09 4.67
C LYS A 21 15.05 -23.61 4.88
N LEU A 22 15.42 -22.89 3.81
CA LEU A 22 15.65 -21.44 3.86
C LEU A 22 14.32 -20.67 3.94
N TYR A 23 13.26 -21.24 3.37
CA TYR A 23 11.89 -20.75 3.50
C TYR A 23 10.99 -21.89 3.99
N ARG A 24 9.95 -21.53 4.76
CA ARG A 24 8.97 -22.49 5.30
C ARG A 24 8.13 -23.12 4.19
N ASP A 25 7.68 -22.27 3.29
CA ASP A 25 6.73 -22.59 2.22
C ASP A 25 6.81 -21.56 1.10
N GLU A 26 6.14 -21.85 -0.01
CA GLU A 26 6.09 -20.99 -1.19
C GLU A 26 5.53 -19.59 -0.87
N HIS A 27 4.51 -19.51 -0.02
CA HIS A 27 3.89 -18.24 0.35
C HIS A 27 4.86 -17.33 1.11
N SER A 28 5.65 -17.89 2.03
CA SER A 28 6.69 -17.17 2.77
C SER A 28 7.78 -16.62 1.83
N LEU A 29 8.17 -17.41 0.84
CA LEU A 29 9.16 -17.02 -0.18
C LEU A 29 8.61 -15.90 -1.07
N ILE A 30 7.40 -16.06 -1.61
CA ILE A 30 6.76 -15.05 -2.47
C ILE A 30 6.58 -13.73 -1.71
N LYS A 31 6.14 -13.79 -0.46
CA LYS A 31 5.96 -12.59 0.38
C LYS A 31 7.28 -11.84 0.56
N ASP A 32 8.36 -12.56 0.78
CA ASP A 32 9.69 -11.98 0.97
C ASP A 32 10.26 -11.41 -0.34
N ALA A 33 10.11 -12.16 -1.45
CA ALA A 33 10.48 -11.69 -2.78
C ALA A 33 9.72 -10.42 -3.20
N PHE A 34 8.42 -10.35 -2.89
CA PHE A 34 7.62 -9.15 -3.16
C PHE A 34 8.08 -7.96 -2.32
N ARG A 35 8.40 -8.17 -1.03
CA ARG A 35 8.99 -7.12 -0.19
C ARG A 35 10.33 -6.64 -0.76
N ALA A 36 11.22 -7.56 -1.11
CA ALA A 36 12.51 -7.22 -1.71
C ALA A 36 12.35 -6.42 -3.02
N LEU A 37 11.38 -6.79 -3.86
CA LEU A 37 11.05 -6.04 -5.07
C LEU A 37 10.62 -4.61 -4.74
N LEU A 38 9.75 -4.43 -3.75
CA LEU A 38 9.27 -3.11 -3.35
C LEU A 38 10.36 -2.25 -2.70
N GLU A 39 11.33 -2.84 -2.00
CA GLU A 39 12.51 -2.13 -1.50
C GLU A 39 13.44 -1.70 -2.64
N LEU A 40 13.65 -2.56 -3.63
CA LEU A 40 14.46 -2.24 -4.82
C LEU A 40 13.80 -1.22 -5.75
N LYS A 41 12.46 -1.18 -5.77
CA LYS A 41 11.66 -0.27 -6.61
C LYS A 41 10.58 0.43 -5.77
N PRO A 42 10.96 1.43 -4.93
CA PRO A 42 10.00 2.15 -4.10
C PRO A 42 8.89 2.85 -4.90
N SER A 43 9.13 3.19 -6.17
CA SER A 43 8.08 3.73 -7.05
C SER A 43 6.87 2.80 -7.18
N LEU A 44 7.07 1.47 -7.12
CA LEU A 44 5.96 0.51 -7.11
C LEU A 44 5.12 0.63 -5.84
N LYS A 45 5.72 1.04 -4.71
CA LYS A 45 4.97 1.31 -3.47
C LYS A 45 3.97 2.43 -3.65
N ILE A 46 4.39 3.49 -4.33
CA ILE A 46 3.55 4.63 -4.68
C ILE A 46 2.41 4.18 -5.61
N GLU A 47 2.72 3.41 -6.66
CA GLU A 47 1.71 2.98 -7.63
C GLU A 47 0.59 2.15 -6.99
N TYR A 48 0.93 1.11 -6.22
CA TYR A 48 -0.12 0.29 -5.60
C TYR A 48 -0.86 1.05 -4.49
N ALA A 49 -0.20 1.96 -3.77
CA ALA A 49 -0.86 2.78 -2.75
C ALA A 49 -1.89 3.74 -3.36
N VAL A 50 -1.57 4.34 -4.50
CA VAL A 50 -2.51 5.19 -5.26
C VAL A 50 -3.68 4.36 -5.78
N ASP A 51 -3.44 3.15 -6.29
CA ASP A 51 -4.52 2.25 -6.73
C ASP A 51 -5.48 1.90 -5.58
N LEU A 52 -4.95 1.42 -4.45
CA LEU A 52 -5.74 1.09 -3.27
C LEU A 52 -6.56 2.30 -2.76
N TYR A 53 -5.99 3.50 -2.78
CA TYR A 53 -6.70 4.71 -2.39
C TYR A 53 -7.84 5.04 -3.36
N LYS A 54 -7.57 5.01 -4.67
CA LYS A 54 -8.57 5.29 -5.71
C LYS A 54 -9.74 4.31 -5.67
N ASN A 55 -9.48 3.06 -5.32
CA ASN A 55 -10.50 2.01 -5.18
C ASN A 55 -11.19 2.03 -3.81
N LYS A 56 -10.89 3.02 -2.95
CA LYS A 56 -11.44 3.18 -1.58
C LYS A 56 -11.19 1.97 -0.68
N GLU A 57 -10.13 1.21 -0.95
CA GLU A 57 -9.73 0.03 -0.15
C GLU A 57 -8.96 0.44 1.11
N VAL A 58 -8.36 1.63 1.10
CA VAL A 58 -7.59 2.18 2.21
C VAL A 58 -7.89 3.67 2.41
N SER A 59 -7.66 4.17 3.62
CA SER A 59 -7.71 5.60 3.91
C SER A 59 -6.51 6.35 3.29
N LEU A 60 -6.62 7.66 3.18
CA LEU A 60 -5.51 8.51 2.70
C LEU A 60 -4.23 8.32 3.53
N TRP A 61 -4.36 8.24 4.86
CA TRP A 61 -3.23 8.01 5.76
C TRP A 61 -2.59 6.64 5.54
N SER A 62 -3.41 5.59 5.42
CA SER A 62 -2.90 4.23 5.18
C SER A 62 -2.26 4.09 3.80
N ALA A 63 -2.74 4.81 2.80
CA ALA A 63 -2.10 4.86 1.49
C ALA A 63 -0.73 5.56 1.54
N ALA A 64 -0.61 6.69 2.24
CA ALA A 64 0.67 7.37 2.43
C ALA A 64 1.71 6.48 3.14
N GLU A 65 1.31 5.80 4.22
CA GLU A 65 2.15 4.84 4.93
C GLU A 65 2.62 3.71 4.00
N LYS A 66 1.71 3.12 3.21
CA LYS A 66 2.03 2.06 2.24
C LYS A 66 2.97 2.53 1.14
N ALA A 67 2.85 3.77 0.71
CA ALA A 67 3.76 4.40 -0.24
C ALA A 67 5.15 4.69 0.37
N GLY A 68 5.27 4.67 1.69
CA GLY A 68 6.50 5.07 2.41
C GLY A 68 6.72 6.59 2.39
N LEU A 69 5.64 7.36 2.39
CA LEU A 69 5.64 8.82 2.27
C LEU A 69 4.93 9.47 3.45
N SER A 70 5.24 10.74 3.69
CA SER A 70 4.39 11.59 4.52
C SER A 70 3.01 11.79 3.86
N LEU A 71 2.03 12.17 4.66
CA LEU A 71 0.69 12.48 4.18
C LEU A 71 0.71 13.60 3.13
N GLU A 72 1.50 14.65 3.36
CA GLU A 72 1.65 15.80 2.47
C GLU A 72 2.27 15.42 1.13
N GLU A 73 3.38 14.68 1.12
CA GLU A 73 3.99 14.16 -0.12
C GLU A 73 3.00 13.29 -0.91
N PHE A 74 2.23 12.45 -0.22
CA PHE A 74 1.25 11.61 -0.89
C PHE A 74 0.11 12.44 -1.51
N LYS A 75 -0.37 13.49 -0.83
CA LYS A 75 -1.37 14.41 -1.39
C LYS A 75 -0.85 15.12 -2.64
N GLU A 76 0.41 15.54 -2.67
CA GLU A 76 1.04 16.14 -3.85
C GLU A 76 1.06 15.18 -5.03
N ILE A 77 1.40 13.91 -4.79
CA ILE A 77 1.35 12.87 -5.82
C ILE A 77 -0.07 12.69 -6.36
N LEU A 78 -1.07 12.60 -5.48
CA LEU A 78 -2.47 12.49 -5.90
C LEU A 78 -2.90 13.69 -6.74
N ALA A 79 -2.57 14.91 -6.30
CA ALA A 79 -2.87 16.14 -7.02
C ALA A 79 -2.21 16.17 -8.41
N SER A 80 -0.93 15.80 -8.51
CA SER A 80 -0.20 15.74 -9.79
C SER A 80 -0.80 14.74 -10.78
N ARG A 81 -1.50 13.71 -10.27
CA ARG A 81 -2.16 12.66 -11.05
C ARG A 81 -3.66 12.93 -11.28
N GLY A 82 -4.16 14.10 -10.86
CA GLY A 82 -5.57 14.47 -10.98
C GLY A 82 -6.51 13.60 -10.11
N VAL A 83 -5.98 12.92 -9.09
CA VAL A 83 -6.79 12.13 -8.16
C VAL A 83 -7.38 13.07 -7.11
N LYS A 84 -8.72 13.16 -7.08
CA LYS A 84 -9.43 13.99 -6.09
C LYS A 84 -9.31 13.37 -4.71
N ILE A 85 -8.93 14.19 -3.74
CA ILE A 85 -8.96 13.82 -2.32
C ILE A 85 -10.39 14.06 -1.82
N GLU A 86 -11.08 13.00 -1.41
CA GLU A 86 -12.39 13.13 -0.77
C GLU A 86 -12.21 13.68 0.65
N VAL A 87 -12.64 14.93 0.86
CA VAL A 87 -12.70 15.54 2.20
C VAL A 87 -14.07 15.21 2.78
N SER A 88 -14.10 14.34 3.77
CA SER A 88 -15.35 13.81 4.33
C SER A 88 -15.99 14.71 5.40
N SER A 89 -15.36 15.82 5.78
CA SER A 89 -15.90 16.75 6.78
C SER A 89 -16.01 18.16 6.22
N SER A 90 -17.13 18.83 6.50
CA SER A 90 -17.22 20.28 6.29
C SER A 90 -16.25 20.99 7.25
N ARG A 91 -15.96 22.25 6.97
CA ARG A 91 -15.15 23.09 7.85
C ARG A 91 -15.78 23.18 9.24
N GLU A 92 -17.10 23.35 9.33
CA GLU A 92 -17.82 23.41 10.61
C GLU A 92 -17.73 22.10 11.41
N GLU A 93 -17.80 20.94 10.75
CA GLU A 93 -17.63 19.65 11.44
C GLU A 93 -16.21 19.45 11.97
N SER A 94 -15.22 19.96 11.25
CA SER A 94 -13.81 19.86 11.63
C SER A 94 -13.53 20.77 12.83
N ASP A 95 -14.04 21.99 12.81
CA ASP A 95 -13.91 22.98 13.88
C ASP A 95 -14.59 22.49 15.18
N LYS A 96 -15.80 21.92 15.10
CA LYS A 96 -16.49 21.33 16.26
C LYS A 96 -15.75 20.16 16.90
N ARG A 97 -14.96 19.39 16.14
CA ARG A 97 -14.14 18.30 16.71
C ARG A 97 -12.95 18.86 17.46
N LEU A 98 -12.31 19.92 16.94
CA LEU A 98 -11.21 20.60 17.61
C LEU A 98 -11.67 21.23 18.93
N GLU A 99 -12.82 21.92 18.93
CA GLU A 99 -13.39 22.51 20.16
C GLU A 99 -13.67 21.49 21.26
N ARG A 100 -13.96 20.23 20.93
CA ARG A 100 -14.15 19.16 21.93
C ARG A 100 -12.83 18.65 22.52
N VAL A 101 -11.75 18.60 21.73
CA VAL A 101 -10.45 18.10 22.20
C VAL A 101 -9.70 19.15 23.03
N PHE A 102 -9.89 20.45 22.74
CA PHE A 102 -9.22 21.53 23.46
C PHE A 102 -9.97 22.02 24.72
N ASN A 103 -11.20 21.57 24.95
CA ASN A 103 -12.00 21.92 26.15
C ASN A 103 -12.17 20.75 27.14
N GLU A 104 -11.38 19.69 27.00
CA GLU A 104 -11.15 18.67 28.05
C GLU A 104 -9.89 19.03 28.86
#